data_AF-A0AA91Q2E2-F1
#
_entry.id   AF-A0AA91Q2E2-F1
#
_cell.length_a   1.000
_cell.length_b   1.000
_cell.length_c   1.000
_cell.angle_alpha   90.00
_cell.angle_beta   90.00
_cell.angle_gamma   90.00
#
_symmetry.space_group_name_H-M   'P 1'
#
loop_
_entity.id
_entity.type
_entity.pdbx_description
1 polymer ?
#
loop_
_entity_poly.entity_id
_entity_poly.type
_entity_poly.pdbx_seq_one_letter_code
_entity_poly.pdbx_strand_id
1 'polypeptide(L)'
;MWPFGSGDKDTAELAKELPQDLQSFFGAADPATRSGADSSKDEKVAEVLAKQPQGYSHEFAAYKRDESLKKAVAVNCAEIQQAVVACYQGWSLVSTNHCMDEIKRATRCTEVQQRALQRMRYADCYSRPQCQYMRTVVDRLFTENFGQYGERVDEEAEKAFNRGVDAAFERAWR
;
A
#
# COMPACT_ATOMS: atom_id res chain seq x y z
N MET A 1 25.84 26.56 -7.07
CA MET A 1 26.82 25.45 -7.13
C MET A 1 26.49 24.52 -5.98
N TRP A 2 25.80 23.41 -6.24
CA TRP A 2 25.43 22.40 -5.23
C TRP A 2 26.68 21.56 -4.89
N PRO A 3 26.91 21.16 -3.63
CA PRO A 3 28.20 20.59 -3.20
C PRO A 3 28.31 19.07 -3.40
N PHE A 4 27.58 18.47 -4.34
CA PHE A 4 27.62 17.02 -4.62
C PHE A 4 28.15 16.71 -6.02
N GLY A 5 29.24 17.40 -6.38
CA GLY A 5 29.90 17.21 -7.67
C GLY A 5 30.92 16.08 -7.64
N SER A 6 30.76 15.14 -8.58
CA SER A 6 31.77 14.27 -9.22
C SER A 6 32.56 13.32 -8.32
N GLY A 7 32.05 12.09 -8.22
CA GLY A 7 32.83 10.91 -7.84
C GLY A 7 31.97 9.66 -7.97
N ASP A 8 32.10 8.94 -9.08
CA ASP A 8 31.64 7.54 -9.20
C ASP A 8 32.48 6.68 -8.24
N LYS A 9 32.09 6.67 -6.97
CA LYS A 9 32.62 5.73 -5.98
C LYS A 9 31.48 4.84 -5.52
N ASP A 10 31.69 3.53 -5.67
CA ASP A 10 30.77 2.51 -5.19
C ASP A 10 30.38 2.77 -3.73
N THR A 11 29.10 2.66 -3.42
CA THR A 11 28.53 2.85 -2.07
C THR A 11 29.21 1.96 -1.02
N ALA A 12 29.82 0.85 -1.43
CA ALA A 12 30.61 -0.04 -0.59
C ALA A 12 31.93 0.57 -0.10
N GLU A 13 32.53 1.51 -0.83
CA GLU A 13 33.75 2.23 -0.39
C GLU A 13 33.39 3.35 0.60
N LEU A 14 32.29 4.07 0.36
CA LEU A 14 31.78 5.12 1.26
C LEU A 14 31.37 4.58 2.64
N ALA A 15 30.84 3.36 2.70
CA ALA A 15 30.47 2.72 3.95
C ALA A 15 31.67 2.48 4.89
N LYS A 16 32.89 2.34 4.37
CA LYS A 16 34.10 2.10 5.17
C LYS A 16 34.67 3.37 5.82
N GLU A 17 34.30 4.55 5.34
CA GLU A 17 34.80 5.83 5.84
C GLU A 17 33.86 6.50 6.85
N LEU A 18 32.64 5.97 7.02
CA LEU A 18 31.65 6.55 7.92
C LEU A 18 31.73 5.96 9.34
N PRO A 19 31.53 6.79 10.39
CA PRO A 19 31.42 6.34 11.78
C PRO A 19 30.41 5.19 11.93
N GLN A 20 30.69 4.25 12.83
CA GLN A 20 29.94 3.00 13.01
C GLN A 20 28.43 3.22 13.21
N ASP A 21 28.05 4.34 13.83
CA ASP A 21 26.65 4.72 14.07
C ASP A 21 25.88 5.08 12.78
N LEU A 22 26.57 5.57 11.74
CA LEU A 22 25.97 5.94 10.45
C LEU A 22 25.96 4.79 9.44
N GLN A 23 26.83 3.80 9.58
CA GLN A 23 26.83 2.60 8.74
C GLN A 23 25.51 1.82 8.87
N SER A 24 24.95 1.77 10.09
CA SER A 24 23.66 1.13 10.33
C SER A 24 22.49 1.82 9.60
N PHE A 25 22.57 3.14 9.43
CA PHE A 25 21.59 3.93 8.68
C PHE A 25 21.68 3.67 7.18
N PHE A 26 22.90 3.57 6.62
CA PHE A 26 23.08 3.28 5.20
C PHE A 26 22.76 1.82 4.85
N GLY A 27 23.12 0.84 5.68
CA GLY A 27 22.75 -0.55 5.46
C GLY A 27 21.24 -0.81 5.52
N ALA A 28 20.50 -0.03 6.31
CA ALA A 28 19.04 -0.06 6.37
C ALA A 28 18.36 0.71 5.21
N ALA A 29 19.07 1.64 4.58
CA ALA A 29 18.61 2.39 3.42
C ALA A 29 19.07 1.79 2.08
N ASP A 30 19.94 0.78 2.11
CA ASP A 30 20.44 0.09 0.92
C ASP A 30 19.31 -0.72 0.27
N PRO A 31 18.92 -0.45 -0.99
CA PRO A 31 17.89 -1.22 -1.68
C PRO A 31 18.23 -2.72 -1.77
N ALA A 32 19.52 -3.07 -1.70
CA ALA A 32 20.01 -4.45 -1.79
C ALA A 32 19.67 -5.34 -0.59
N THR A 33 19.42 -4.77 0.60
CA THR A 33 19.06 -5.54 1.81
C THR A 33 17.58 -5.89 1.90
N ARG A 34 16.72 -5.40 0.98
CA ARG A 34 15.31 -5.80 0.83
C ARG A 34 15.12 -7.07 0.00
N SER A 35 16.15 -7.90 -0.10
CA SER A 35 16.19 -9.12 -0.91
C SER A 35 15.34 -10.23 -0.28
N GLY A 36 14.04 -10.19 -0.56
CA GLY A 36 13.08 -11.23 -0.21
C GLY A 36 11.71 -10.92 -0.78
N ALA A 37 11.46 -11.36 -2.02
CA ALA A 37 10.19 -11.25 -2.78
C ALA A 37 9.68 -9.83 -3.14
N ASP A 38 9.98 -8.79 -2.37
CA ASP A 38 9.60 -7.41 -2.72
C ASP A 38 10.51 -6.83 -3.83
N SER A 39 11.79 -7.19 -3.85
CA SER A 39 12.75 -6.72 -4.87
C SER A 39 12.37 -7.16 -6.29
N SER A 40 11.88 -8.39 -6.47
CA SER A 40 11.46 -8.87 -7.80
C SER A 40 10.20 -8.18 -8.31
N LYS A 41 9.30 -7.79 -7.41
CA LYS A 41 8.13 -6.97 -7.76
C LYS A 41 8.55 -5.55 -8.13
N ASP A 42 9.50 -4.97 -7.40
CA ASP A 42 10.04 -3.63 -7.69
C ASP A 42 10.74 -3.59 -9.05
N GLU A 43 11.57 -4.59 -9.36
CA GLU A 43 12.20 -4.76 -10.67
C GLU A 43 11.16 -4.85 -11.80
N LYS A 44 10.11 -5.65 -11.60
CA LYS A 44 9.02 -5.80 -12.58
C LYS A 44 8.28 -4.49 -12.81
N VAL A 45 7.96 -3.77 -11.74
CA VAL A 45 7.32 -2.45 -11.83
C VAL A 45 8.21 -1.48 -12.61
N ALA A 46 9.50 -1.43 -12.29
CA ALA A 46 10.46 -0.59 -12.99
C ALA A 46 10.55 -0.94 -14.49
N GLU A 47 10.58 -2.23 -14.83
CA GLU A 47 10.60 -2.70 -16.22
C GLU A 47 9.35 -2.26 -17.00
N VAL A 48 8.15 -2.43 -16.41
CA VAL A 48 6.89 -2.01 -17.03
C VAL A 48 6.86 -0.50 -17.21
N LEU A 49 7.24 0.26 -16.18
CA LEU A 49 7.27 1.72 -16.24
C LEU A 49 8.25 2.27 -17.28
N ALA A 50 9.40 1.60 -17.46
CA ALA A 50 10.39 1.98 -18.48
C ALA A 50 9.85 1.81 -19.92
N LYS A 51 8.92 0.87 -20.13
CA LYS A 51 8.27 0.62 -21.42
C LYS A 51 7.08 1.54 -21.70
N GLN A 52 6.51 2.17 -20.67
CA GLN A 52 5.38 3.07 -20.85
C GLN A 52 5.85 4.39 -21.49
N PRO A 53 5.06 4.97 -22.42
CA PRO A 53 5.39 6.26 -23.00
C PRO A 53 5.43 7.30 -21.89
N GLN A 54 6.59 7.93 -21.66
CA GLN A 54 6.79 8.98 -20.64
C GLN A 54 6.11 10.31 -21.01
N GLY A 55 4.95 10.26 -21.66
CA GLY A 55 4.12 11.42 -21.91
C GLY A 55 3.53 11.91 -20.59
N TYR A 56 4.16 12.91 -19.99
CA TYR A 56 3.61 13.58 -18.82
C TYR A 56 2.17 14.05 -19.11
N SER A 57 1.22 13.56 -18.32
CA SER A 57 -0.17 14.01 -18.34
C SER A 57 -0.47 14.78 -17.06
N HIS A 58 -0.72 16.08 -17.18
CA HIS A 58 -1.11 16.92 -16.06
C HIS A 58 -2.38 16.40 -15.37
N GLU A 59 -3.33 15.86 -16.14
CA GLU A 59 -4.56 15.27 -15.61
C GLU A 59 -4.27 14.03 -14.75
N PHE A 60 -3.38 13.15 -15.21
CA PHE A 60 -3.03 11.96 -14.45
C PHE A 60 -2.21 12.31 -13.19
N ALA A 61 -1.33 13.31 -13.27
CA ALA A 61 -0.61 13.81 -12.11
C ALA A 61 -1.55 14.45 -11.06
N ALA A 62 -2.59 15.17 -11.50
CA ALA A 62 -3.64 15.66 -10.60
C ALA A 62 -4.43 14.49 -9.98
N TYR A 63 -4.81 13.50 -10.79
CA TYR A 63 -5.48 12.29 -10.33
C TYR A 63 -4.67 11.56 -9.26
N LYS A 64 -3.36 11.32 -9.45
CA LYS A 64 -2.51 10.64 -8.45
C LYS A 64 -2.40 11.40 -7.13
N ARG A 65 -2.47 12.73 -7.15
CA ARG A 65 -2.47 13.55 -5.92
C ARG A 65 -3.77 13.42 -5.16
N ASP A 66 -4.90 13.44 -5.87
CA ASP A 66 -6.22 13.30 -5.27
C ASP A 66 -6.46 11.86 -4.79
N GLU A 67 -6.26 10.87 -5.66
CA GLU A 67 -6.42 9.43 -5.40
C GLU A 67 -5.18 8.82 -4.75
N SER A 68 -4.73 9.44 -3.65
CA SER A 68 -3.65 8.92 -2.82
C SER A 68 -3.98 7.53 -2.24
N LEU A 69 -2.95 6.78 -1.85
CA LEU A 69 -3.11 5.49 -1.15
C LEU A 69 -4.08 5.61 0.04
N LYS A 70 -3.95 6.68 0.83
CA LYS A 70 -4.82 6.94 1.99
C LYS A 70 -6.29 7.10 1.57
N LYS A 71 -6.55 7.84 0.48
CA LYS A 71 -7.90 8.03 -0.04
C LYS A 71 -8.47 6.71 -0.58
N ALA A 72 -7.68 5.94 -1.33
CA ALA A 72 -8.09 4.64 -1.84
C ALA A 72 -8.51 3.68 -0.71
N VAL A 73 -7.71 3.62 0.37
CA VAL A 73 -8.04 2.83 1.56
C VAL A 73 -9.31 3.34 2.24
N ALA A 74 -9.45 4.65 2.41
CA ALA A 74 -10.64 5.25 3.01
C ALA A 74 -11.91 4.95 2.20
N VAL A 75 -11.83 4.99 0.87
CA VAL A 75 -12.95 4.64 -0.01
C VAL A 75 -13.34 3.17 0.16
N ASN A 76 -12.37 2.24 0.15
CA ASN A 76 -12.66 0.81 0.31
C ASN A 76 -13.23 0.47 1.69
N CYS A 77 -12.83 1.19 2.74
CA CYS A 77 -13.34 0.98 4.10
C CYS A 77 -14.54 1.87 4.47
N ALA A 78 -15.09 2.64 3.54
CA ALA A 78 -16.07 3.69 3.83
C ALA A 78 -17.35 3.14 4.49
N GLU A 79 -17.84 1.98 4.06
CA GLU A 79 -19.04 1.36 4.63
C GLU A 79 -18.85 0.98 6.11
N ILE A 80 -17.69 0.40 6.44
CA ILE A 80 -17.35 0.02 7.82
C ILE A 80 -17.12 1.27 8.69
N GLN A 81 -16.49 2.31 8.13
CA GLN A 81 -16.34 3.60 8.81
C GLN A 81 -17.70 4.26 9.07
N GLN A 82 -18.65 4.13 8.16
CA GLN A 82 -20.02 4.63 8.36
C GLN A 82 -20.73 3.88 9.50
N ALA A 83 -20.51 2.56 9.64
CA ALA A 83 -21.05 1.79 10.77
C ALA A 83 -20.55 2.31 12.13
N VAL A 84 -19.27 2.72 12.21
CA VAL A 84 -18.71 3.37 13.41
C VAL A 84 -19.45 4.68 13.72
N VAL A 85 -19.65 5.54 12.72
CA VAL A 85 -20.36 6.81 12.89
C VAL A 85 -21.81 6.58 13.34
N ALA A 86 -22.50 5.61 12.73
CA ALA A 86 -23.87 5.24 13.12
C ALA A 86 -23.94 4.75 14.57
N CYS A 87 -22.96 3.95 15.02
CA CYS A 87 -22.88 3.51 16.41
C CYS A 87 -22.72 4.69 17.38
N TYR A 88 -21.89 5.69 17.05
CA TYR A 88 -21.74 6.90 17.85
C TYR A 88 -23.00 7.78 17.86
N GLN A 89 -23.74 7.85 16.76
CA GLN A 89 -24.96 8.66 16.67
C GLN A 89 -26.15 8.04 17.44
N GLY A 90 -26.19 6.72 17.58
CA GLY A 90 -27.21 6.02 18.37
C GLY A 90 -26.96 6.04 19.89
N TRP A 91 -25.95 6.77 20.37
CA TRP A 91 -25.47 6.66 21.74
C TRP A 91 -26.27 7.51 22.75
N SER A 92 -26.61 6.87 23.87
CA SER A 92 -27.03 7.46 25.15
C SER A 92 -25.95 7.17 26.20
N LEU A 93 -25.62 8.17 27.03
CA LEU A 93 -24.48 8.34 27.95
C LEU A 93 -24.13 7.20 28.94
N VAL A 94 -24.78 6.03 28.89
CA VAL A 94 -24.75 5.02 29.97
C VAL A 94 -23.93 3.76 29.66
N SER A 95 -23.41 3.60 28.42
CA SER A 95 -22.58 2.43 28.04
C SER A 95 -21.20 2.85 27.54
N THR A 96 -20.15 2.27 28.12
CA THR A 96 -18.74 2.61 27.88
C THR A 96 -18.03 1.77 26.81
N ASN A 97 -18.66 0.74 26.22
CA ASN A 97 -17.96 -0.22 25.35
C ASN A 97 -18.66 -0.60 24.03
N HIS A 98 -19.77 0.03 23.64
CA HIS A 98 -20.61 -0.51 22.56
C HIS A 98 -20.05 -0.39 21.12
N CYS A 99 -19.21 0.60 20.82
CA CYS A 99 -18.70 0.80 19.46
C CYS A 99 -17.30 0.23 19.21
N MET A 100 -16.70 -0.41 20.23
CA MET A 100 -15.33 -0.91 20.16
C MET A 100 -15.15 -1.96 19.05
N ASP A 101 -16.17 -2.78 18.79
CA ASP A 101 -16.10 -3.81 17.75
C ASP A 101 -16.12 -3.21 16.34
N GLU A 102 -16.96 -2.20 16.10
CA GLU A 102 -16.98 -1.49 14.81
C GLU A 102 -15.67 -0.72 14.59
N ILE A 103 -15.11 -0.11 15.63
CA ILE A 103 -13.81 0.58 15.55
C ILE A 103 -12.69 -0.41 15.21
N LYS A 104 -12.69 -1.60 15.83
CA LYS A 104 -11.72 -2.66 15.53
C LYS A 104 -11.85 -3.13 14.08
N ARG A 105 -13.07 -3.37 13.59
CA ARG A 105 -13.32 -3.73 12.19
C ARG A 105 -12.84 -2.66 11.22
N ALA A 106 -13.14 -1.39 11.48
CA ALA A 106 -12.71 -0.27 10.65
C ALA A 106 -11.18 -0.14 10.60
N THR A 107 -10.53 -0.28 11.76
CA THR A 107 -9.06 -0.27 11.86
C THR A 107 -8.45 -1.42 11.07
N ARG A 108 -8.98 -2.64 11.24
CA ARG A 108 -8.49 -3.82 10.55
C ARG A 108 -8.67 -3.72 9.04
N CYS A 109 -9.83 -3.23 8.57
CA CYS A 109 -10.05 -2.97 7.14
C CYS A 109 -8.95 -2.03 6.61
N THR A 110 -8.70 -0.92 7.32
CA THR A 110 -7.69 0.07 6.93
C THR A 110 -6.31 -0.56 6.82
N GLU A 111 -5.89 -1.35 7.80
CA GLU A 111 -4.59 -2.05 7.80
C GLU A 111 -4.45 -3.06 6.67
N VAL A 112 -5.48 -3.88 6.43
CA VAL A 112 -5.46 -4.91 5.38
C VAL A 112 -5.44 -4.26 4.00
N GLN A 113 -6.31 -3.29 3.75
CA GLN A 113 -6.39 -2.55 2.50
C GLN A 113 -5.09 -1.79 2.22
N GLN A 114 -4.53 -1.14 3.24
CA GLN A 114 -3.27 -0.41 3.11
C GLN A 114 -2.11 -1.33 2.74
N ARG A 115 -1.94 -2.45 3.46
CA ARG A 115 -0.88 -3.44 3.17
C ARG A 115 -1.05 -4.04 1.78
N ALA A 116 -2.28 -4.36 1.37
CA ALA A 116 -2.56 -4.92 0.05
C ALA A 116 -2.28 -3.93 -1.07
N LEU A 117 -2.74 -2.68 -0.97
CA LEU A 117 -2.48 -1.67 -1.99
C LEU A 117 -0.99 -1.29 -2.08
N GLN A 118 -0.25 -1.32 -0.97
CA GLN A 118 1.21 -1.19 -0.98
C GLN A 118 1.89 -2.37 -1.70
N ARG A 119 1.45 -3.60 -1.45
CA ARG A 119 1.92 -4.80 -2.16
C ARG A 119 1.58 -4.77 -3.66
N MET A 120 0.49 -4.10 -4.02
CA MET A 120 0.11 -3.84 -5.41
C MET A 120 0.93 -2.73 -6.07
N ARG A 121 1.79 -2.03 -5.31
CA ARG A 121 2.51 -0.82 -5.76
C ARG A 121 1.54 0.24 -6.31
N TYR A 122 0.40 0.41 -5.64
CA TYR A 122 -0.64 1.35 -6.06
C TYR A 122 -0.12 2.78 -6.26
N ALA A 123 0.83 3.22 -5.44
CA ALA A 123 1.43 4.55 -5.55
C ALA A 123 2.17 4.77 -6.88
N ASP A 124 2.61 3.69 -7.53
CA ASP A 124 3.40 3.71 -8.77
C ASP A 124 2.56 3.45 -10.01
N CYS A 125 1.24 3.27 -9.88
CA CYS A 125 0.36 3.08 -11.03
C CYS A 125 0.58 4.18 -12.09
N TYR A 126 0.55 3.80 -13.36
CA TYR A 126 0.92 4.65 -14.50
C TYR A 126 -0.28 5.13 -15.32
N SER A 127 -1.48 4.61 -15.04
CA SER A 127 -2.71 5.09 -15.68
C SER A 127 -3.90 5.01 -14.72
N ARG A 128 -4.88 5.90 -14.91
CA ARG A 128 -6.12 5.90 -14.12
C ARG A 128 -6.84 4.54 -14.13
N PRO A 129 -7.00 3.85 -15.28
CA PRO A 129 -7.60 2.51 -15.32
C PRO A 129 -6.84 1.50 -14.46
N GLN A 130 -5.50 1.53 -14.47
CA GLN A 130 -4.68 0.63 -13.67
C GLN A 130 -4.87 0.89 -12.17
N CYS A 131 -4.83 2.15 -11.73
CA CYS A 131 -5.06 2.50 -10.33
C CYS A 131 -6.47 2.05 -9.88
N GLN A 132 -7.49 2.33 -10.70
CA GLN A 132 -8.87 1.93 -10.42
C GLN A 132 -9.03 0.41 -10.35
N TYR A 133 -8.38 -0.33 -11.24
CA TYR A 133 -8.36 -1.80 -11.21
C TYR A 133 -7.77 -2.31 -9.89
N MET A 134 -6.59 -1.80 -9.50
CA MET A 134 -5.93 -2.20 -8.25
C MET A 134 -6.83 -1.94 -7.02
N ARG A 135 -7.45 -0.75 -6.95
CA ARG A 135 -8.36 -0.40 -5.86
C ARG A 135 -9.55 -1.37 -5.79
N THR A 136 -10.19 -1.59 -6.93
CA THR A 136 -11.42 -2.42 -7.04
C THR A 136 -11.14 -3.89 -6.79
N VAL A 137 -10.03 -4.43 -7.28
CA VAL A 137 -9.69 -5.84 -7.10
C VAL A 137 -9.32 -6.13 -5.64
N VAL A 138 -8.60 -5.23 -4.97
CA VAL A 138 -8.27 -5.39 -3.55
C VAL A 138 -9.55 -5.32 -2.69
N ASP A 139 -10.44 -4.37 -2.99
CA ASP A 139 -11.74 -4.26 -2.31
C ASP A 139 -12.58 -5.53 -2.47
N ARG A 140 -12.70 -6.01 -3.71
CA ARG A 140 -13.38 -7.27 -4.01
C ARG A 140 -12.76 -8.45 -3.26
N LEU A 141 -11.44 -8.61 -3.31
CA LEU A 141 -10.75 -9.68 -2.58
C LEU A 141 -10.99 -9.59 -1.07
N PHE A 142 -11.07 -8.38 -0.53
CA PHE A 142 -11.37 -8.17 0.88
C PHE A 142 -12.77 -8.70 1.21
N THR A 143 -13.79 -8.26 0.47
CA THR A 143 -15.18 -8.69 0.69
C THR A 143 -15.39 -10.20 0.49
N GLU A 144 -14.72 -10.81 -0.48
CA GLU A 144 -14.81 -12.25 -0.76
C GLU A 144 -14.22 -13.10 0.38
N ASN A 145 -13.12 -12.65 1.01
CA ASN A 145 -12.40 -13.43 2.03
C ASN A 145 -12.84 -13.08 3.45
N PHE A 146 -12.96 -11.80 3.78
CA PHE A 146 -13.26 -11.33 5.14
C PHE A 146 -14.75 -11.03 5.37
N GLY A 147 -15.55 -10.96 4.29
CA GLY A 147 -16.96 -10.53 4.34
C GLY A 147 -17.11 -9.02 4.14
N GLN A 148 -18.36 -8.55 4.00
CA GLN A 148 -18.65 -7.13 3.69
C GLN A 148 -18.14 -6.20 4.80
N TYR A 149 -18.19 -6.63 6.06
CA TYR A 149 -17.78 -5.83 7.21
C TYR A 149 -16.53 -6.37 7.91
N GLY A 150 -15.83 -7.33 7.31
CA GLY A 150 -14.64 -7.95 7.90
C GLY A 150 -14.96 -8.88 9.07
N GLU A 151 -16.07 -9.61 8.97
CA GLU A 151 -16.58 -10.50 10.01
C GLU A 151 -15.75 -11.78 10.18
N ARG A 152 -15.10 -12.24 9.10
CA ARG A 152 -14.22 -13.41 9.13
C ARG A 152 -12.79 -12.96 9.35
N VAL A 153 -12.11 -13.52 10.34
CA VAL A 153 -10.76 -13.10 10.72
C VAL A 153 -9.85 -14.30 11.00
N ASP A 154 -10.05 -15.39 10.25
CA ASP A 154 -9.20 -16.57 10.36
C ASP A 154 -7.93 -16.45 9.49
N GLU A 155 -6.92 -17.26 9.83
CA GLU A 155 -5.67 -17.29 9.08
C GLU A 155 -5.85 -17.77 7.63
N GLU A 156 -6.88 -18.56 7.37
CA GLU A 156 -7.15 -19.13 6.06
C GLU A 156 -7.61 -18.04 5.08
N ALA A 157 -8.53 -17.17 5.52
CA ALA A 157 -8.97 -15.98 4.82
C ALA A 157 -7.80 -15.01 4.57
N GLU A 158 -6.92 -14.78 5.55
CA GLU A 158 -5.74 -13.93 5.36
C GLU A 158 -4.76 -14.53 4.34
N LYS A 159 -4.53 -15.85 4.37
CA LYS A 159 -3.69 -16.54 3.37
C LYS A 159 -4.31 -16.49 1.97
N ALA A 160 -5.60 -16.76 1.85
CA ALA A 160 -6.34 -16.72 0.59
C ALA A 160 -6.37 -15.32 -0.02
N PHE A 161 -6.63 -14.30 0.80
CA PHE A 161 -6.55 -12.89 0.41
C PHE A 161 -5.17 -12.53 -0.10
N ASN A 162 -4.11 -12.86 0.63
CA ASN A 162 -2.73 -12.54 0.24
C ASN A 162 -2.34 -13.19 -1.09
N ARG A 163 -2.70 -14.46 -1.31
CA ARG A 163 -2.50 -15.14 -2.60
C ARG A 163 -3.28 -14.46 -3.73
N GLY A 164 -4.51 -14.02 -3.45
CA GLY A 164 -5.33 -13.26 -4.38
C GLY A 164 -4.68 -11.94 -4.78
N VAL A 165 -4.12 -11.20 -3.81
CA VAL A 165 -3.39 -9.95 -4.04
C VAL A 165 -2.16 -10.19 -4.91
N ASP A 166 -1.37 -11.24 -4.63
CA ASP A 166 -0.20 -11.58 -5.45
C ASP A 166 -0.59 -11.93 -6.90
N ALA A 167 -1.66 -12.71 -7.08
CA ALA A 167 -2.17 -13.05 -8.41
C ALA A 167 -2.79 -11.83 -9.14
N ALA A 168 -3.32 -10.86 -8.40
CA ALA A 168 -3.82 -9.61 -8.95
C ALA A 168 -2.67 -8.67 -9.34
N PHE A 169 -1.59 -8.61 -8.57
CA PHE A 169 -0.37 -7.88 -8.89
C PHE A 169 0.19 -8.32 -10.24
N GLU A 170 0.30 -9.65 -10.44
CA GLU A 170 0.75 -10.24 -11.69
C GLU A 170 -0.13 -9.92 -12.89
N ARG A 171 -1.38 -9.49 -12.68
CA ARG A 171 -2.30 -9.04 -13.74
C ARG A 171 -2.26 -7.53 -13.94
N ALA A 172 -2.09 -6.77 -12.87
CA ALA A 172 -2.04 -5.31 -12.90
C ALA A 172 -0.76 -4.78 -13.57
N TRP A 173 0.33 -5.57 -13.50
CA TRP A 173 1.67 -5.22 -13.98
C TRP A 173 2.15 -6.14 -15.10
N ARG A 174 1.25 -6.53 -16.01
CA ARG A 174 1.60 -7.13 -17.31
C ARG A 174 1.77 -6.02 -18.33
#